data_AF-A0A8D9DRF0-F1
#
_entry.id   AF-A0A8D9DRF0-F1
#
_cell.length_a   1.000
_cell.length_b   1.000
_cell.length_c   1.000
_cell.angle_alpha   90.00
_cell.angle_beta   90.00
_cell.angle_gamma   90.00
#
_symmetry.space_group_name_H-M   'P 1'
#
loop_
_entity.id
_entity.type
_entity.pdbx_description
1 polymer ?
#
loop_
_entity_poly.entity_id
_entity_poly.type
_entity_poly.pdbx_seq_one_letter_code
_entity_poly.pdbx_strand_id
1 'polypeptide(L)'
;MARTRAQKIARFKEQKDLEGEIENLRKVINKSKEDDTCLDDELIRNYYLKLINSNVSKCVDEIECLMSEKQIVKFKKDHPDEYEARKKPQFKSKPMTPIIITKDELQKKVFGAGYPSLPKYTVQEFYEQRVRDGIWQAPSDSNTRCLQTRTPEMEEAAKEQEDEEKETKMEEDDPEELARLRAKDEFKDTHKRGFGNRYNRS
;
A
#
# COMPACT_ATOMS: atom_id res chain seq x y z
N MET A 1 -16.40 19.70 -2.30
CA MET A 1 -15.96 18.29 -2.41
C MET A 1 -16.76 17.31 -1.53
N ALA A 2 -17.18 17.66 -0.30
CA ALA A 2 -17.94 16.74 0.56
C ALA A 2 -19.35 16.38 0.03
N ARG A 3 -20.09 17.36 -0.54
CA ARG A 3 -21.44 17.15 -1.09
C ARG A 3 -21.47 16.19 -2.29
N THR A 4 -20.49 16.28 -3.18
CA THR A 4 -20.39 15.41 -4.37
C THR A 4 -20.03 13.97 -4.00
N ARG A 5 -19.19 13.78 -2.98
CA ARG A 5 -18.86 12.44 -2.47
C ARG A 5 -20.05 11.77 -1.79
N ALA A 6 -20.78 12.49 -0.94
CA ALA A 6 -21.95 11.95 -0.26
C ALA A 6 -23.04 11.50 -1.26
N GLN A 7 -23.27 12.30 -2.31
CA GLN A 7 -24.19 11.97 -3.39
C GLN A 7 -23.77 10.71 -4.18
N LYS A 8 -22.47 10.57 -4.50
CA LYS A 8 -21.95 9.34 -5.14
C LYS A 8 -22.11 8.11 -4.25
N ILE A 9 -21.89 8.24 -2.95
CA ILE A 9 -22.09 7.13 -2.00
C ILE A 9 -23.57 6.74 -1.93
N ALA A 10 -24.48 7.72 -1.88
CA ALA A 10 -25.92 7.47 -1.86
C ALA A 10 -26.38 6.74 -3.13
N ARG A 11 -25.99 7.24 -4.32
CA ARG A 11 -26.28 6.59 -5.61
C ARG A 11 -25.73 5.18 -5.69
N PHE A 12 -24.50 4.97 -5.24
CA PHE A 12 -23.87 3.65 -5.25
C PHE A 12 -24.62 2.65 -4.36
N LYS A 13 -25.09 3.08 -3.18
CA LYS A 13 -25.89 2.23 -2.30
C LYS A 13 -27.23 1.87 -2.96
N GLU A 14 -27.95 2.86 -3.47
CA GLU A 14 -29.23 2.67 -4.15
C GLU A 14 -29.09 1.73 -5.36
N GLN A 15 -28.05 1.91 -6.18
CA GLN A 15 -27.78 1.03 -7.31
C GLN A 15 -27.48 -0.39 -6.86
N LYS A 16 -26.69 -0.57 -5.80
CA LYS A 16 -26.34 -1.89 -5.27
C LYS A 16 -27.57 -2.62 -4.72
N ASP A 17 -28.46 -1.90 -4.04
CA ASP A 17 -29.70 -2.44 -3.52
C ASP A 17 -30.63 -2.89 -4.67
N LEU A 18 -30.78 -2.06 -5.71
CA LEU A 18 -31.51 -2.42 -6.93
C LEU A 18 -30.92 -3.64 -7.65
N GLU A 19 -29.60 -3.74 -7.77
CA GLU A 19 -28.92 -4.89 -8.38
C GLU A 19 -29.17 -6.18 -7.58
N GLY A 20 -29.17 -6.12 -6.26
CA GLY A 20 -29.53 -7.25 -5.39
C GLY A 20 -30.98 -7.70 -5.58
N GLU A 21 -31.92 -6.75 -5.67
CA GLU A 21 -33.33 -7.06 -5.94
C GLU A 21 -33.54 -7.68 -7.33
N ILE A 22 -32.86 -7.17 -8.36
CA ILE A 22 -32.87 -7.73 -9.72
C ILE A 22 -32.32 -9.15 -9.70
N GLU A 23 -31.24 -9.42 -8.97
CA GLU A 23 -30.65 -10.75 -8.86
C GLU A 23 -31.61 -11.75 -8.19
N ASN A 24 -32.32 -11.30 -7.14
CA ASN A 24 -33.33 -12.12 -6.47
C ASN A 24 -34.51 -12.43 -7.39
N LEU A 25 -35.04 -11.43 -8.09
CA LEU A 25 -36.12 -11.63 -9.07
C LEU A 25 -35.68 -12.53 -10.22
N ARG A 26 -34.44 -12.37 -10.71
CA ARG A 26 -33.86 -13.24 -11.73
C ARG A 26 -33.78 -14.69 -11.27
N LYS A 27 -33.40 -14.95 -10.02
CA LYS A 27 -33.38 -16.31 -9.44
C LYS A 27 -34.78 -16.91 -9.40
N VAL A 28 -35.78 -16.14 -8.98
CA VAL A 28 -37.19 -16.60 -8.94
C VAL A 28 -37.68 -16.94 -10.35
N ILE A 29 -37.44 -16.06 -11.32
CA ILE A 29 -37.83 -16.25 -12.73
C ILE A 29 -37.12 -17.46 -13.36
N ASN A 30 -35.87 -17.72 -13.00
CA ASN A 30 -35.15 -18.87 -13.53
C ASN A 30 -35.67 -20.19 -12.92
N LYS A 31 -35.93 -20.23 -11.62
CA LYS A 31 -36.49 -21.43 -10.95
C LYS A 31 -37.85 -21.79 -11.51
N SER A 32 -38.73 -20.81 -11.70
CA SER A 32 -40.06 -21.08 -12.26
C SER A 32 -40.01 -21.59 -13.71
N LYS A 33 -38.98 -21.18 -14.49
CA LYS A 33 -38.74 -21.71 -15.84
C LYS A 33 -38.23 -23.16 -15.80
N GLU A 34 -37.48 -23.55 -14.77
CA GLU A 34 -37.04 -24.93 -14.58
C GLU A 34 -38.20 -25.84 -14.16
N ASP A 35 -39.12 -25.31 -13.33
CA ASP A 35 -40.28 -26.03 -12.81
C ASP A 35 -41.51 -26.00 -13.75
N ASP A 36 -41.41 -25.38 -14.94
CA ASP A 36 -42.53 -25.14 -15.89
C ASP A 36 -43.80 -24.57 -15.22
N THR A 37 -43.60 -23.69 -14.24
CA THR A 37 -44.70 -23.06 -13.49
C THR A 37 -45.11 -21.74 -14.12
N CYS A 38 -46.41 -21.47 -14.15
CA CYS A 38 -46.94 -20.18 -14.59
C CYS A 38 -46.48 -19.08 -13.62
N LEU A 39 -45.66 -18.16 -14.12
CA LEU A 39 -45.22 -16.98 -13.38
C LEU A 39 -46.30 -15.91 -13.42
N ASP A 40 -46.39 -15.15 -12.32
CA ASP A 40 -47.18 -13.93 -12.30
C ASP A 40 -46.57 -12.87 -13.22
N ASP A 41 -47.36 -12.37 -14.17
CA ASP A 41 -46.98 -11.31 -15.12
C ASP A 41 -46.54 -10.02 -14.40
N GLU A 42 -47.10 -9.75 -13.20
CA GLU A 42 -46.69 -8.61 -12.38
C GLU A 42 -45.22 -8.73 -11.94
N LEU A 43 -44.77 -9.94 -11.62
CA LEU A 43 -43.40 -10.21 -11.17
C LEU A 43 -42.39 -10.02 -12.31
N ILE A 44 -42.75 -10.46 -13.52
CA ILE A 44 -41.96 -10.27 -14.74
C ILE A 44 -41.86 -8.78 -15.07
N ARG A 45 -42.99 -8.06 -15.02
CA ARG A 45 -43.03 -6.62 -15.25
C ARG A 45 -42.14 -5.87 -14.26
N ASN A 46 -42.23 -6.21 -12.98
CA ASN A 46 -41.42 -5.60 -11.93
C ASN A 46 -39.92 -5.84 -12.15
N TYR A 47 -39.52 -7.03 -12.59
CA TYR A 47 -38.14 -7.33 -12.95
C TYR A 47 -37.62 -6.40 -14.06
N TYR A 48 -38.36 -6.26 -15.16
CA TYR A 48 -37.94 -5.41 -16.28
C TYR A 48 -37.94 -3.92 -15.93
N LEU A 49 -38.91 -3.44 -15.14
CA LEU A 49 -38.91 -2.06 -14.66
C LEU A 49 -37.67 -1.75 -13.82
N LYS A 50 -37.32 -2.64 -12.88
CA LYS A 50 -36.10 -2.49 -12.06
C LYS A 50 -34.84 -2.55 -12.92
N LEU A 51 -34.80 -3.44 -13.91
CA LEU A 51 -33.68 -3.53 -14.86
C LEU A 51 -33.49 -2.23 -15.64
N ILE A 52 -34.58 -1.64 -16.15
CA ILE A 52 -34.53 -0.35 -16.85
C ILE A 52 -34.00 0.73 -15.90
N ASN A 53 -34.51 0.82 -14.67
CA ASN A 53 -34.07 1.81 -13.69
C ASN A 53 -32.57 1.65 -13.34
N SER A 54 -32.09 0.42 -13.15
CA SER A 54 -30.66 0.14 -12.92
C SER A 54 -29.80 0.61 -14.10
N ASN A 55 -30.24 0.37 -15.33
CA ASN A 55 -29.54 0.81 -16.52
C ASN A 55 -29.54 2.34 -16.68
N VAL A 56 -30.64 3.01 -16.34
CA VAL A 56 -30.69 4.49 -16.33
C VAL A 56 -29.62 5.06 -15.40
N SER A 57 -29.50 4.53 -14.19
CA SER A 57 -28.46 4.96 -13.24
C SER A 57 -27.05 4.72 -13.79
N LYS A 58 -26.80 3.55 -14.41
CA LYS A 58 -25.50 3.23 -15.05
C LYS A 58 -25.16 4.22 -16.18
N CYS A 59 -26.12 4.51 -17.05
CA CYS A 59 -25.91 5.46 -18.14
C CYS A 59 -25.57 6.87 -17.64
N VAL A 60 -26.18 7.33 -16.55
CA VAL A 60 -25.85 8.64 -15.95
C VAL A 60 -24.39 8.68 -15.49
N ASP A 61 -23.91 7.63 -14.83
CA ASP A 61 -22.52 7.54 -14.36
C ASP A 61 -21.52 7.40 -15.54
N GLU A 62 -21.87 6.64 -16.58
CA GLU A 62 -21.09 6.53 -17.81
C GLU A 62 -20.98 7.88 -18.53
N ILE A 63 -22.05 8.67 -18.57
CA ILE A 63 -22.04 10.02 -19.15
C ILE A 63 -21.06 10.93 -18.41
N GLU A 64 -21.02 10.90 -17.07
CA GLU A 64 -20.02 11.64 -16.30
C GLU A 64 -18.59 11.19 -16.64
N CYS A 65 -18.35 9.88 -16.76
CA CYS A 65 -17.06 9.32 -17.13
C CYS A 65 -16.63 9.79 -18.52
N LEU A 66 -17.51 9.68 -19.52
CA LEU A 66 -17.24 10.10 -20.90
C LEU A 66 -16.99 11.61 -21.01
N MET A 67 -17.70 12.43 -20.23
CA MET A 67 -17.44 13.88 -20.21
C MET A 67 -16.03 14.19 -19.69
N SER A 68 -15.59 13.50 -18.63
CA SER A 68 -14.24 13.67 -18.08
C SER A 68 -13.16 13.18 -19.04
N GLU A 69 -13.38 12.03 -19.69
CA GLU A 69 -12.47 11.47 -20.69
C GLU A 69 -12.36 12.40 -21.90
N LYS A 70 -13.48 12.93 -22.40
CA LYS A 70 -13.50 13.89 -23.52
C LYS A 70 -12.62 15.11 -23.23
N GLN A 71 -12.63 15.61 -21.99
CA GLN A 71 -11.75 16.72 -21.59
C GLN A 71 -10.28 16.33 -21.66
N ILE A 72 -9.92 15.14 -21.18
CA ILE A 72 -8.55 14.62 -21.21
C ILE A 72 -8.07 14.40 -22.66
N VAL A 73 -8.90 13.77 -23.49
CA VAL A 73 -8.60 13.51 -24.91
C VAL A 73 -8.44 14.84 -25.67
N LYS A 74 -9.31 15.82 -25.39
CA LYS A 74 -9.18 17.16 -25.97
C LYS A 74 -7.86 17.82 -25.54
N PHE A 75 -7.53 17.79 -24.24
CA PHE A 75 -6.26 18.32 -23.73
C PHE A 75 -5.06 17.64 -24.40
N LYS A 76 -5.07 16.31 -24.56
CA LYS A 76 -4.02 15.56 -25.25
C LYS A 76 -3.87 16.01 -26.72
N LYS A 77 -4.97 16.27 -27.41
CA LYS A 77 -4.96 16.73 -28.80
C LYS A 77 -4.41 18.14 -28.93
N ASP A 78 -4.84 19.05 -28.06
CA ASP A 78 -4.48 20.47 -28.11
C ASP A 78 -3.06 20.73 -27.55
N HIS A 79 -2.57 19.88 -26.64
CA HIS A 79 -1.28 20.01 -25.96
C HIS A 79 -0.49 18.68 -25.92
N PRO A 80 -0.02 18.16 -27.07
CA PRO A 80 0.65 16.86 -27.14
C PRO A 80 1.97 16.83 -26.33
N ASP A 81 2.78 17.89 -26.41
CA ASP A 81 4.08 17.96 -25.73
C ASP A 81 3.93 18.05 -24.21
N GLU A 82 2.97 18.84 -23.73
CA GLU A 82 2.67 18.96 -22.29
C GLU A 82 2.08 17.65 -21.74
N TYR A 83 1.25 16.96 -22.53
CA TYR A 83 0.73 15.65 -22.17
C TYR A 83 1.83 14.60 -22.03
N GLU A 84 2.77 14.52 -22.98
CA GLU A 84 3.91 13.60 -22.91
C GLU A 84 4.88 13.98 -21.77
N ALA A 85 5.08 15.26 -21.48
CA ALA A 85 5.89 15.70 -20.33
C ALA A 85 5.26 15.33 -18.97
N ARG A 86 3.93 15.35 -18.86
CA ARG A 86 3.18 14.95 -17.64
C ARG A 86 3.13 13.44 -17.44
N LYS A 87 3.44 12.66 -18.47
CA LYS A 87 3.47 11.20 -18.41
C LYS A 87 4.63 10.80 -17.50
N LYS A 88 4.31 10.42 -16.25
CA LYS A 88 5.33 9.97 -15.29
C LYS A 88 6.18 8.89 -15.95
N PRO A 89 7.52 8.98 -15.94
CA PRO A 89 8.34 7.89 -16.41
C PRO A 89 7.93 6.65 -15.63
N GLN A 90 7.54 5.58 -16.32
CA GLN A 90 7.34 4.31 -15.66
C GLN A 90 8.71 3.92 -15.10
N PHE A 91 8.90 4.10 -13.80
CA PHE A 91 10.07 3.59 -13.10
C PHE A 91 10.02 2.08 -13.21
N LYS A 92 10.68 1.54 -14.24
CA LYS A 92 10.99 0.12 -14.32
C LYS A 92 11.98 -0.14 -13.18
N SER A 93 11.49 -0.68 -12.07
CA SER A 93 12.38 -1.12 -10.99
C SER A 93 13.39 -2.09 -11.58
N LYS A 94 14.69 -1.82 -11.39
CA LYS A 94 15.73 -2.78 -11.78
C LYS A 94 15.44 -4.09 -11.03
N PRO A 95 15.49 -5.26 -11.69
CA PRO A 95 15.26 -6.53 -11.02
C PRO A 95 16.27 -6.68 -9.87
N MET A 96 15.79 -7.16 -8.71
CA MET A 96 16.64 -7.49 -7.56
C MET A 96 17.68 -8.51 -8.01
N THR A 97 18.96 -8.11 -8.03
CA THR A 97 20.06 -9.04 -8.33
C THR A 97 20.65 -9.52 -7.00
N PRO A 98 20.74 -10.84 -6.76
CA PRO A 98 21.30 -11.36 -5.52
C PRO A 98 22.75 -10.88 -5.35
N ILE A 99 23.15 -10.67 -4.10
CA ILE A 99 24.54 -10.37 -3.74
C ILE A 99 25.13 -11.66 -3.21
N ILE A 100 26.03 -12.26 -3.98
CA ILE A 100 26.77 -13.46 -3.57
C ILE A 100 28.13 -12.99 -3.04
N ILE A 101 28.46 -13.40 -1.81
CA ILE A 101 29.70 -13.06 -1.12
C ILE A 101 30.55 -14.34 -1.04
N THR A 102 31.76 -14.31 -1.60
CA THR A 102 32.70 -15.45 -1.57
C THR A 102 33.80 -15.23 -0.55
N LYS A 103 34.46 -16.30 -0.09
CA LYS A 103 35.54 -16.20 0.88
C LYS A 103 36.79 -15.58 0.26
N ASP A 104 37.21 -16.13 -0.89
CA ASP A 104 38.48 -15.76 -1.55
C ASP A 104 38.25 -15.01 -2.87
N GLU A 105 39.26 -14.25 -3.30
CA GLU A 105 39.27 -13.54 -4.59
C GLU A 105 39.28 -14.50 -5.79
N LEU A 106 39.96 -15.65 -5.66
CA LEU A 106 39.95 -16.67 -6.70
C LEU A 106 38.55 -17.24 -6.89
N GLN A 107 37.82 -17.48 -5.80
CA GLN A 107 36.43 -17.93 -5.84
C GLN A 107 35.52 -16.87 -6.46
N LYS A 108 35.73 -15.58 -6.16
CA LYS A 108 35.00 -14.48 -6.80
C LYS A 108 35.16 -14.47 -8.32
N LYS A 109 36.37 -14.78 -8.82
CA LYS A 109 36.69 -14.80 -10.26
C LYS A 109 36.17 -16.07 -10.97
N VAL A 110 36.22 -17.21 -10.31
CA VAL A 110 35.90 -18.52 -10.91
C VAL A 110 34.41 -18.86 -10.76
N PHE A 111 33.81 -18.61 -9.60
CA PHE A 111 32.40 -18.93 -9.37
C PHE A 111 31.49 -18.02 -10.19
N GLY A 112 30.48 -18.62 -10.82
CA GLY A 112 29.52 -17.90 -11.66
C GLY A 112 30.02 -17.61 -13.09
N ALA A 113 31.24 -18.02 -13.48
CA ALA A 113 31.66 -18.00 -14.88
C ALA A 113 30.78 -18.98 -15.70
N GLY A 114 29.71 -18.46 -16.29
CA GLY A 114 28.72 -19.23 -17.06
C GLY A 114 27.30 -19.27 -16.46
N TYR A 115 27.04 -18.62 -15.32
CA TYR A 115 25.70 -18.50 -14.73
C TYR A 115 25.34 -17.02 -14.43
N PRO A 116 24.06 -16.63 -14.43
CA PRO A 116 23.63 -15.23 -14.32
C PRO A 116 24.00 -14.54 -12.99
N SER A 117 24.35 -15.29 -11.96
CA SER A 117 24.66 -14.77 -10.62
C SER A 117 26.16 -14.78 -10.34
N LEU A 118 26.85 -13.72 -10.77
CA LEU A 118 28.26 -13.53 -10.47
C LEU A 118 28.44 -13.04 -9.00
N PRO A 119 29.41 -13.60 -8.26
CA PRO A 119 29.87 -13.05 -7.00
C PRO A 119 30.22 -11.56 -7.12
N LYS A 120 29.66 -10.74 -6.23
CA LYS A 120 29.88 -9.28 -6.26
C LYS A 120 31.01 -8.88 -5.33
N TYR A 121 31.13 -9.53 -4.17
CA TYR A 121 32.09 -9.18 -3.13
C TYR A 121 32.79 -10.42 -2.59
N THR A 122 34.03 -10.24 -2.12
CA THR A 122 34.61 -11.15 -1.13
C THR A 122 34.14 -10.77 0.27
N VAL A 123 34.31 -11.66 1.25
CA VAL A 123 34.00 -11.37 2.66
C VAL A 123 34.72 -10.10 3.14
N GLN A 124 35.99 -9.96 2.77
CA GLN A 124 36.82 -8.82 3.15
C GLN A 124 36.35 -7.52 2.48
N GLU A 125 36.12 -7.54 1.16
CA GLU A 125 35.62 -6.36 0.43
C GLU A 125 34.25 -5.90 0.94
N PHE A 126 33.37 -6.86 1.27
CA PHE A 126 32.05 -6.57 1.80
C PHE A 126 32.14 -5.91 3.18
N TYR A 127 33.07 -6.37 4.01
CA TYR A 127 33.35 -5.76 5.32
C TYR A 127 33.82 -4.31 5.17
N GLU A 128 34.83 -4.07 4.34
CA GLU A 128 35.37 -2.72 4.13
C GLU A 128 34.32 -1.76 3.55
N GLN A 129 33.49 -2.22 2.62
CA GLN A 129 32.41 -1.41 2.07
C GLN A 129 31.39 -1.03 3.14
N ARG A 130 30.95 -1.99 3.96
CA ARG A 130 29.98 -1.74 5.04
C ARG A 130 30.52 -0.81 6.12
N VAL A 131 31.82 -0.88 6.41
CA VAL A 131 32.49 0.06 7.32
C VAL A 131 32.56 1.45 6.69
N ARG A 132 32.89 1.55 5.40
CA ARG A 132 32.91 2.81 4.64
C ARG A 132 31.53 3.48 4.56
N ASP A 133 30.49 2.67 4.38
CA ASP A 133 29.09 3.11 4.35
C ASP A 133 28.59 3.51 5.77
N GLY A 134 29.42 3.37 6.81
CA GLY A 134 29.09 3.73 8.20
C GLY A 134 28.10 2.77 8.86
N ILE A 135 27.80 1.64 8.22
CA ILE A 135 26.84 0.63 8.72
C ILE A 135 27.52 -0.25 9.76
N TRP A 136 28.79 -0.59 9.55
CA TRP A 136 29.58 -1.40 10.48
C TRP A 136 30.67 -0.57 11.15
N GLN A 137 30.90 -0.88 12.42
CA GLN A 137 32.01 -0.30 13.17
C GLN A 137 33.31 -1.00 12.78
N ALA A 138 34.41 -0.24 12.74
CA ALA A 138 35.75 -0.81 12.61
C ALA A 138 35.98 -1.82 13.76
N PRO A 139 36.84 -2.83 13.56
CA PRO A 139 37.11 -3.83 14.57
C PRO A 139 37.94 -3.17 15.67
N SER A 140 37.26 -2.54 16.63
CA SER A 140 37.80 -2.07 17.89
C SER A 140 37.23 -2.93 19.01
N ASP A 141 37.96 -3.05 20.11
CA ASP A 141 37.64 -3.97 21.22
C ASP A 141 36.30 -3.67 21.93
N SER A 142 35.61 -2.56 21.61
CA SER A 142 34.33 -2.19 22.23
C SER A 142 33.14 -2.40 21.28
N ASN A 143 32.93 -3.62 20.77
CA ASN A 143 31.75 -3.92 19.95
C ASN A 143 30.52 -4.22 20.85
N THR A 144 30.14 -3.24 21.68
CA THR A 144 29.03 -3.31 22.64
C THR A 144 27.65 -3.21 21.99
N ARG A 145 27.59 -2.98 20.67
CA ARG A 145 26.33 -2.85 19.90
C ARG A 145 25.95 -4.09 19.08
N CYS A 146 26.75 -5.15 19.12
CA CYS A 146 26.38 -6.41 18.45
C CYS A 146 25.31 -7.14 19.27
N LEU A 147 24.21 -7.57 18.63
CA LEU A 147 23.16 -8.34 19.29
C LEU A 147 23.70 -9.65 19.90
N GLN A 148 24.80 -10.18 19.36
CA GLN A 148 25.48 -11.37 19.85
C GLN A 148 26.30 -11.15 21.14
N THR A 149 26.63 -9.91 21.49
CA THR A 149 27.35 -9.58 22.73
C THR A 149 26.43 -9.08 23.85
N ARG A 150 25.12 -8.90 23.57
CA ARG A 150 24.12 -8.56 24.59
C ARG A 150 23.68 -9.81 25.33
N THR A 151 23.97 -9.87 26.62
CA THR A 151 23.42 -10.89 27.52
C THR A 151 21.99 -10.48 27.94
N PRO A 152 21.13 -11.43 28.32
CA PRO A 152 19.79 -11.12 28.85
C PRO A 152 19.86 -10.19 30.07
N GLU A 153 20.88 -10.34 30.91
CA GLU A 153 21.13 -9.50 32.09
C GLU A 153 21.44 -8.03 31.72
N MET A 154 22.19 -7.80 30.62
CA MET A 154 22.42 -6.45 30.09
C MET A 154 21.17 -5.85 29.44
N GLU A 155 20.26 -6.68 28.94
CA GLU A 155 19.00 -6.23 28.35
C GLU A 155 17.98 -5.85 29.42
N GLU A 156 17.91 -6.60 30.51
CA GLU A 156 17.09 -6.28 31.69
C GLU A 156 17.56 -4.97 32.34
N ALA A 157 18.87 -4.82 32.59
CA ALA A 157 19.42 -3.58 33.13
C ALA A 157 19.18 -2.37 32.20
N ALA A 158 19.23 -2.56 30.88
CA ALA A 158 18.93 -1.48 29.93
C ALA A 158 17.44 -1.11 29.89
N LYS A 159 16.54 -2.10 30.08
CA LYS A 159 15.09 -1.86 30.16
C LYS A 159 14.73 -1.13 31.45
N GLU A 160 15.29 -1.56 32.58
CA GLU A 160 15.11 -0.89 33.87
C GLU A 160 15.55 0.58 33.80
N GLN A 161 16.72 0.86 33.23
CA GLN A 161 17.17 2.25 33.02
C GLN A 161 16.27 3.05 32.07
N GLU A 162 15.80 2.45 30.98
CA GLU A 162 14.90 3.12 30.03
C GLU A 162 13.53 3.43 30.67
N ASP A 163 13.04 2.54 31.53
CA ASP A 163 11.77 2.72 32.23
C ASP A 163 11.90 3.74 33.37
N GLU A 164 12.99 3.73 34.14
CA GLU A 164 13.32 4.80 35.12
C GLU A 164 13.42 6.18 34.45
N GLU A 165 14.08 6.27 33.29
CA GLU A 165 14.15 7.50 32.51
C GLU A 165 12.79 7.97 31.97
N LYS A 166 11.89 7.04 31.66
CA LYS A 166 10.52 7.40 31.24
C LYS A 166 9.70 7.87 32.43
N GLU A 167 9.78 7.20 33.57
CA GLU A 167 9.04 7.59 34.78
C GLU A 167 9.46 8.98 35.23
N THR A 168 10.77 9.25 35.28
CA THR A 168 11.30 10.60 35.60
C THR A 168 10.81 11.68 34.62
N LYS A 169 10.88 11.43 33.30
CA LYS A 169 10.38 12.38 32.28
C LYS A 169 8.86 12.58 32.35
N MET A 170 8.10 11.59 32.81
CA MET A 170 6.65 11.72 33.04
C MET A 170 6.34 12.51 34.32
N GLU A 171 7.12 12.32 35.39
CA GLU A 171 6.97 13.08 36.64
C GLU A 171 7.37 14.55 36.49
N GLU A 172 8.38 14.84 35.65
CA GLU A 172 8.86 16.19 35.36
C GLU A 172 8.00 16.98 34.36
N ASP A 173 6.91 16.38 33.83
CA ASP A 173 6.03 16.98 32.82
C ASP A 173 6.82 17.53 31.61
N ASP A 174 7.82 16.78 31.12
CA ASP A 174 8.67 17.21 30.01
C ASP A 174 7.82 17.51 28.75
N PRO A 175 7.92 18.72 28.16
CA PRO A 175 7.06 19.13 27.05
C PRO A 175 7.16 18.24 25.81
N GLU A 176 8.30 17.58 25.59
CA GLU A 176 8.52 16.71 24.43
C GLU A 176 7.81 15.35 24.60
N GLU A 177 7.92 14.72 25.77
CA GLU A 177 7.18 13.49 26.09
C GLU A 177 5.67 13.72 26.11
N LEU A 178 5.20 14.85 26.67
CA LEU A 178 3.78 15.22 26.64
C LEU A 178 3.27 15.42 25.21
N ALA A 179 4.05 16.07 24.34
CA ALA A 179 3.68 16.23 22.93
C ALA A 179 3.64 14.86 22.20
N ARG A 180 4.58 13.96 22.51
CA ARG A 180 4.63 12.61 21.96
C ARG A 180 3.43 11.76 22.39
N LEU A 181 3.05 11.82 23.67
CA LEU A 181 1.87 11.14 24.21
C LEU A 181 0.58 11.65 23.55
N ARG A 182 0.41 12.98 23.45
CA ARG A 182 -0.73 13.58 22.76
C ARG A 182 -0.81 13.16 21.28
N ALA A 183 0.34 13.11 20.59
CA ALA A 183 0.39 12.66 19.19
C ALA A 183 0.00 11.18 19.02
N LYS A 184 0.29 10.32 20.01
CA LYS A 184 -0.16 8.91 20.02
C LYS A 184 -1.69 8.84 20.17
N ASP A 185 -2.27 9.65 21.05
CA ASP A 185 -3.72 9.65 21.29
C ASP A 185 -4.53 10.26 20.14
N GLU A 186 -3.97 11.27 19.46
CA GLU A 186 -4.56 11.93 18.28
C GLU A 186 -4.54 11.03 17.03
N PHE A 187 -3.72 9.97 17.01
CA PHE A 187 -3.66 9.05 15.88
C PHE A 187 -4.92 8.17 15.79
N LYS A 188 -5.87 8.56 14.92
CA LYS A 188 -7.13 7.82 14.62
C LYS A 188 -7.15 7.17 13.23
N ASP A 189 -8.17 6.35 12.96
CA ASP A 189 -8.41 5.65 11.68
C ASP A 189 -8.57 6.56 10.44
N THR A 190 -8.62 7.87 10.64
CA THR A 190 -8.57 8.86 9.55
C THR A 190 -7.20 8.94 8.86
N HIS A 191 -6.14 8.42 9.50
CA HIS A 191 -4.80 8.38 8.95
C HIS A 191 -4.65 7.23 7.94
N LYS A 192 -4.21 7.55 6.72
CA LYS A 192 -3.99 6.56 5.66
C LYS A 192 -2.85 5.62 6.04
N ARG A 193 -2.86 4.40 5.50
CA ARG A 193 -1.75 3.45 5.61
C ARG A 193 -0.43 4.11 5.17
N GLY A 194 0.58 4.11 6.04
CA GLY A 194 1.88 4.73 5.79
C GLY A 194 2.01 6.19 6.24
N PHE A 195 0.99 6.78 6.87
CA PHE A 195 1.09 8.10 7.49
C PHE A 195 2.15 8.08 8.60
N GLY A 196 3.05 9.08 8.60
CA GLY A 196 4.19 9.14 9.53
C GLY A 196 5.49 8.50 9.01
N ASN A 197 5.45 7.69 7.93
CA ASN A 197 6.67 7.17 7.32
C ASN A 197 7.35 8.24 6.45
N ARG A 198 8.42 8.86 6.99
CA ARG A 198 9.20 9.91 6.29
C ARG A 198 10.46 9.39 5.60
N TYR A 199 10.88 8.15 5.87
CA TYR A 199 12.16 7.61 5.41
C TYR A 199 12.07 6.76 4.14
N ASN A 200 10.88 6.27 3.78
CA ASN A 200 10.65 5.60 2.49
C ASN A 200 9.83 6.49 1.56
N ARG A 201 10.47 7.51 0.99
CA ARG A 201 9.93 8.20 -0.20
C ARG A 201 9.92 7.19 -1.34
N SER A 202 8.72 6.69 -1.64
CA SER A 202 8.39 6.03 -2.90
C SER A 202 8.20 7.07 -4.00
#